data_AF-D2QUZ8-F1
#
_entry.id   AF-D2QUZ8-F1
#
_cell.length_a   1.000
_cell.length_b   1.000
_cell.length_c   1.000
_cell.angle_alpha   90.00
_cell.angle_beta   90.00
_cell.angle_gamma   90.00
#
_symmetry.space_group_name_H-M   'P 1'
#
loop_
_entity.id
_entity.type
_entity.pdbx_description
1 polymer ?
#
loop_
_entity_poly.entity_id
_entity_poly.type
_entity_poly.pdbx_seq_one_letter_code
_entity_poly.pdbx_strand_id
1 'polypeptide(L)'
;MIPQPPNPSQLPTEAGLSLSDWADIANVVVAALAFGFSIYSFWVQRERDRQSRLEAANILATNQKEAEQLRAQTIRLQWYKDLVITPNIRHLTEFYDTLQELGEKITTPDLSDEQKKKLIEEVKEAQRLVRKTLVDSILPINDELHSRVITGLDQLVDGITNAIGNDTLKLSNSTVSEAYIGQPIQASKRDILTLIYGYRGD
;
A
#
# COMPACT_ATOMS: atom_id res chain seq x y z
N MET A 1 44.04 -89.80 -78.59
CA MET A 1 43.66 -88.51 -77.99
C MET A 1 43.76 -88.64 -76.48
N ILE A 2 44.55 -87.77 -75.86
CA ILE A 2 44.92 -87.72 -74.43
C ILE A 2 43.79 -87.01 -73.65
N PRO A 3 43.47 -87.39 -72.39
CA PRO A 3 42.34 -86.87 -71.63
C PRO A 3 42.59 -85.47 -71.03
N GLN A 4 41.54 -84.67 -70.83
CA GLN A 4 41.61 -83.43 -70.05
C GLN A 4 41.24 -83.67 -68.56
N PRO A 5 41.95 -83.02 -67.61
CA PRO A 5 41.74 -83.21 -66.16
C PRO A 5 40.64 -82.29 -65.60
N PRO A 6 40.06 -82.61 -64.42
CA PRO A 6 39.01 -81.80 -63.79
C PRO A 6 39.59 -80.54 -63.12
N ASN A 7 38.84 -79.44 -63.23
CA ASN A 7 39.19 -78.10 -62.73
C ASN A 7 38.87 -77.97 -61.23
N PRO A 8 39.84 -77.67 -60.33
CA PRO A 8 39.62 -77.60 -58.90
C PRO A 8 39.67 -76.14 -58.41
N SER A 9 38.56 -75.40 -58.44
CA SER A 9 38.47 -74.14 -57.67
C SER A 9 37.02 -73.63 -57.56
N GLN A 10 36.28 -74.13 -56.59
CA GLN A 10 35.19 -73.37 -55.96
C GLN A 10 35.20 -73.66 -54.46
N LEU A 11 35.98 -72.86 -53.71
CA LEU A 11 35.77 -72.62 -52.28
C LEU A 11 34.76 -71.47 -52.17
N PRO A 12 33.75 -71.54 -51.28
CA PRO A 12 32.85 -70.40 -51.08
C PRO A 12 33.59 -69.31 -50.28
N THR A 13 33.64 -68.11 -50.86
CA THR A 13 34.14 -66.90 -50.22
C THR A 13 33.21 -66.49 -49.07
N GLU A 14 33.69 -66.51 -47.84
CA GLU A 14 33.00 -65.92 -46.69
C GLU A 14 32.85 -64.40 -46.88
N ALA A 15 31.63 -63.90 -46.66
CA ALA A 15 31.33 -62.48 -46.71
C ALA A 15 31.88 -61.77 -45.46
N GLY A 16 33.09 -61.22 -45.56
CA GLY A 16 33.67 -60.29 -44.59
C GLY A 16 33.50 -58.83 -45.03
N LEU A 17 32.85 -58.00 -44.21
CA LEU A 17 32.69 -56.55 -44.44
C LEU A 17 34.05 -55.84 -44.56
N SER A 18 34.19 -54.92 -45.52
CA SER A 18 35.45 -54.21 -45.79
C SER A 18 35.62 -52.96 -44.90
N LEU A 19 36.86 -52.50 -44.70
CA LEU A 19 37.19 -51.36 -43.82
C LEU A 19 36.51 -50.04 -44.27
N SER A 20 36.24 -49.87 -45.57
CA SER A 20 35.51 -48.70 -46.11
C SER A 20 34.04 -48.71 -45.68
N ASP A 21 33.43 -49.88 -45.61
CA ASP A 21 32.03 -50.02 -45.17
C ASP A 21 31.87 -49.60 -43.70
N TRP A 22 32.88 -49.87 -42.87
CA TRP A 22 32.91 -49.43 -41.46
C TRP A 22 33.02 -47.92 -41.30
N ALA A 23 33.78 -47.24 -42.17
CA ALA A 23 33.91 -45.78 -42.14
C ALA A 23 32.61 -45.09 -42.57
N ASP A 24 31.92 -45.62 -43.59
CA ASP A 24 30.64 -45.10 -44.04
C ASP A 24 29.54 -45.32 -43.00
N ILE A 25 29.50 -46.51 -42.37
CA ILE A 25 28.60 -46.79 -41.24
C ILE A 25 28.88 -45.84 -40.08
N ALA A 26 30.14 -45.57 -39.74
CA ALA A 26 30.51 -44.64 -38.68
C ALA A 26 30.04 -43.21 -38.98
N ASN A 27 30.19 -42.72 -40.21
CA ASN A 27 29.70 -41.40 -40.61
C ASN A 27 28.18 -41.29 -40.51
N VAL A 28 27.44 -42.32 -40.91
CA VAL A 28 25.98 -42.39 -40.75
C VAL A 28 25.58 -42.35 -39.27
N VAL A 29 26.29 -43.09 -38.42
CA VAL A 29 26.05 -43.11 -36.96
C VAL A 29 26.33 -41.75 -36.34
N VAL A 30 27.46 -41.11 -36.67
CA VAL A 30 27.81 -39.78 -36.18
C VAL A 30 26.78 -38.74 -36.64
N ALA A 31 26.32 -38.80 -37.90
CA ALA A 31 25.28 -37.92 -38.42
C ALA A 31 23.94 -38.12 -37.69
N ALA A 32 23.56 -39.37 -37.42
CA ALA A 32 22.35 -39.69 -36.66
C ALA A 32 22.42 -39.18 -35.21
N LEU A 33 23.58 -39.32 -34.55
CA LEU A 33 23.81 -38.77 -33.21
C LEU A 33 23.77 -37.25 -33.22
N ALA A 34 24.45 -36.59 -34.16
CA ALA A 34 24.46 -35.15 -34.29
C ALA A 34 23.03 -34.60 -34.52
N PHE A 35 22.24 -35.28 -35.35
CA PHE A 35 20.84 -34.93 -35.57
C PHE A 35 19.99 -35.12 -34.31
N GLY A 36 20.17 -36.23 -33.58
CA GLY A 36 19.52 -36.47 -32.30
C GLY A 36 19.85 -35.42 -31.25
N PHE A 37 21.12 -35.03 -31.14
CA PHE A 37 21.56 -33.94 -30.26
C PHE A 37 20.95 -32.60 -30.65
N SER A 38 20.86 -32.29 -31.95
CA SER A 38 20.25 -31.06 -32.44
C SER A 38 18.76 -30.97 -32.09
N ILE A 39 18.01 -32.07 -32.21
CA ILE A 39 16.60 -32.14 -31.81
C ILE A 39 16.47 -31.96 -30.29
N TYR A 40 17.30 -32.66 -29.52
CA TYR A 40 17.30 -32.57 -28.06
C TYR A 40 17.62 -31.15 -27.59
N SER A 41 18.67 -30.53 -28.11
CA SER A 41 19.05 -29.16 -27.74
C SER A 41 17.97 -28.15 -28.10
N PHE A 42 17.31 -28.32 -29.25
CA PHE A 42 16.19 -27.46 -29.65
C PHE A 42 15.01 -27.59 -28.68
N TRP A 43 14.66 -28.80 -28.27
CA TRP A 43 13.56 -29.01 -27.33
C TRP A 43 13.86 -28.41 -25.95
N VAL A 44 15.08 -28.61 -25.43
CA VAL A 44 15.52 -28.04 -24.15
C VAL A 44 15.57 -26.51 -24.21
N GLN A 45 16.11 -25.92 -25.28
CA GLN A 45 16.14 -24.46 -25.46
C GLN A 45 14.72 -23.89 -25.51
N ARG A 46 13.82 -24.53 -26.25
CA ARG A 46 12.42 -24.11 -26.37
C ARG A 46 11.69 -24.09 -25.03
N GLU A 47 11.94 -25.06 -24.16
CA GLU A 47 11.32 -25.08 -22.82
C GLU A 47 11.90 -23.98 -21.91
N ARG A 48 13.23 -23.75 -21.95
CA ARG A 48 13.86 -22.64 -21.21
C ARG A 48 13.39 -21.27 -21.68
N ASP A 49 13.23 -21.08 -22.98
CA ASP A 49 12.68 -19.84 -23.57
C ASP A 49 11.23 -19.62 -23.13
N ARG A 50 10.44 -20.69 -23.05
CA ARG A 50 9.05 -20.60 -22.57
C ARG A 50 8.98 -20.17 -21.11
N GLN A 51 9.79 -20.78 -20.24
CA GLN A 51 9.85 -20.41 -18.82
C GLN A 51 10.29 -18.95 -18.64
N SER A 52 11.36 -18.54 -19.34
CA SER A 52 11.88 -17.16 -19.28
C SER A 52 10.84 -16.14 -19.73
N ARG A 53 10.05 -16.45 -20.78
CA ARG A 53 8.95 -15.61 -21.24
C ARG A 53 7.80 -15.52 -20.23
N LEU A 54 7.47 -16.61 -19.56
CA LEU A 54 6.44 -16.64 -18.52
C LEU A 54 6.87 -15.83 -17.30
N GLU A 55 8.12 -15.97 -16.86
CA GLU A 55 8.69 -15.18 -15.77
C GLU A 55 8.70 -13.68 -16.12
N ALA A 56 9.16 -13.32 -17.31
CA ALA A 56 9.12 -11.94 -17.79
C ALA A 56 7.69 -11.38 -17.84
N ALA A 57 6.72 -12.17 -18.33
CA ALA A 57 5.31 -11.76 -18.37
C ALA A 57 4.73 -11.57 -16.97
N ASN A 58 5.05 -12.45 -16.01
CA ASN A 58 4.62 -12.34 -14.63
C ASN A 58 5.20 -11.09 -13.95
N ILE A 59 6.49 -10.81 -14.16
CA ILE A 59 7.14 -9.60 -13.63
C ILE A 59 6.47 -8.34 -14.20
N LEU A 60 6.21 -8.29 -15.51
CA LEU A 60 5.52 -7.16 -16.13
C LEU A 60 4.10 -6.97 -15.58
N ALA A 61 3.35 -8.06 -15.39
CA ALA A 61 2.01 -8.00 -14.82
C ALA A 61 2.00 -7.51 -13.37
N THR A 62 2.98 -7.93 -12.55
CA THR A 62 3.14 -7.45 -11.17
C THR A 62 3.50 -5.97 -11.15
N ASN A 63 4.48 -5.55 -11.94
CA ASN A 63 4.89 -4.15 -12.03
C ASN A 63 3.74 -3.24 -12.50
N GLN A 64 2.90 -3.72 -13.43
CA GLN A 64 1.71 -2.99 -13.86
C GLN A 64 0.69 -2.83 -12.73
N LYS A 65 0.41 -3.88 -11.96
CA LYS A 65 -0.50 -3.80 -10.80
C LYS A 65 0.01 -2.82 -9.74
N GLU A 66 1.30 -2.86 -9.43
CA GLU A 66 1.92 -1.93 -8.48
C GLU A 66 1.82 -0.48 -8.98
N ALA A 67 2.09 -0.25 -10.27
CA ALA A 67 1.96 1.08 -10.87
C ALA A 67 0.52 1.59 -10.86
N GLU A 68 -0.47 0.73 -11.10
CA GLU A 68 -1.89 1.06 -11.01
C GLU A 68 -2.30 1.40 -9.57
N GLN A 69 -1.84 0.64 -8.59
CA GLN A 69 -2.08 0.92 -7.17
C GLN A 69 -1.49 2.27 -6.76
N LEU A 70 -0.24 2.54 -7.13
CA LEU A 70 0.41 3.83 -6.85
C LEU A 70 -0.32 5.00 -7.51
N ARG A 71 -0.80 4.83 -8.74
CA ARG A 71 -1.64 5.83 -9.42
C ARG A 71 -2.95 6.05 -8.68
N ALA A 72 -3.64 4.98 -8.29
CA ALA A 72 -4.89 5.07 -7.56
C ALA A 72 -4.70 5.78 -6.19
N GLN A 73 -3.65 5.45 -5.45
CA GLN A 73 -3.28 6.12 -4.20
C GLN A 73 -3.02 7.61 -4.42
N THR A 74 -2.28 7.96 -5.48
CA THR A 74 -1.98 9.36 -5.82
C THR A 74 -3.27 10.15 -6.14
N ILE A 75 -4.18 9.55 -6.91
CA ILE A 75 -5.48 10.16 -7.25
C ILE A 75 -6.33 10.34 -5.99
N ARG A 76 -6.44 9.31 -5.13
CA ARG A 76 -7.17 9.38 -3.86
C ARG A 76 -6.61 10.47 -2.95
N LEU A 77 -5.29 10.56 -2.85
CA LEU A 77 -4.62 11.59 -2.07
C LEU A 77 -4.90 12.99 -2.64
N GLN A 78 -4.93 13.14 -3.96
CA GLN A 78 -5.27 14.41 -4.59
C GLN A 78 -6.72 14.80 -4.32
N TRP A 79 -7.67 13.88 -4.49
CA TRP A 79 -9.07 14.11 -4.17
C TRP A 79 -9.30 14.44 -2.70
N TYR A 80 -8.58 13.78 -1.80
CA TYR A 80 -8.59 14.13 -0.38
C TYR A 80 -8.17 15.59 -0.13
N LYS A 81 -7.07 16.02 -0.74
CA LYS A 81 -6.59 17.40 -0.61
C LYS A 81 -7.56 18.41 -1.20
N ASP A 82 -8.08 18.15 -2.39
CA ASP A 82 -8.86 19.13 -3.14
C ASP A 82 -10.33 19.19 -2.69
N LEU A 83 -10.93 18.05 -2.37
CA LEU A 83 -12.36 17.94 -2.07
C LEU A 83 -12.66 18.01 -0.57
N VAL A 84 -11.70 17.63 0.29
CA VAL A 84 -11.93 17.57 1.73
C VAL A 84 -11.13 18.61 2.47
N ILE A 85 -9.80 18.63 2.31
CA ILE A 85 -8.96 19.49 3.14
C ILE A 85 -9.04 20.95 2.72
N THR A 86 -8.76 21.26 1.46
CA THR A 86 -8.75 22.66 0.98
C THR A 86 -10.03 23.43 1.29
N PRO A 87 -11.24 22.90 1.03
CA PRO A 87 -12.46 23.65 1.31
C PRO A 87 -12.81 23.73 2.80
N ASN A 88 -12.45 22.72 3.61
CA ASN A 88 -12.98 22.59 4.97
C ASN A 88 -11.96 22.86 6.09
N ILE A 89 -10.66 22.99 5.79
CA ILE A 89 -9.62 23.19 6.81
C ILE A 89 -9.84 24.46 7.64
N ARG A 90 -10.44 25.49 7.03
CA ARG A 90 -10.80 26.72 7.73
C ARG A 90 -11.71 26.45 8.94
N HIS A 91 -12.65 25.51 8.84
CA HIS A 91 -13.54 25.15 9.93
C HIS A 91 -12.82 24.47 11.09
N LEU A 92 -11.73 23.75 10.82
CA LEU A 92 -10.88 23.20 11.86
C LEU A 92 -10.12 24.31 12.60
N THR A 93 -9.59 25.28 11.85
CA THR A 93 -8.93 26.45 12.44
C THR A 93 -9.93 27.26 13.29
N GLU A 94 -11.10 27.59 12.73
CA GLU A 94 -12.19 28.29 13.44
C GLU A 94 -12.62 27.56 14.71
N PHE A 95 -12.71 26.22 14.68
CA PHE A 95 -13.00 25.42 15.86
C PHE A 95 -11.95 25.62 16.97
N TYR A 96 -10.66 25.48 16.64
CA TYR A 96 -9.61 25.63 17.64
C TYR A 96 -9.48 27.08 18.16
N ASP A 97 -9.68 28.06 17.29
CA ASP A 97 -9.66 29.48 17.68
C ASP A 97 -10.84 29.77 18.62
N THR A 98 -12.03 29.22 18.34
CA THR A 98 -13.19 29.29 19.24
C THR A 98 -12.88 28.67 20.60
N LEU A 99 -12.24 27.49 20.63
CA LEU A 99 -11.87 26.86 21.91
C LEU A 99 -10.87 27.70 22.71
N GLN A 100 -9.92 28.37 22.06
CA GLN A 100 -8.97 29.27 22.73
C GLN A 100 -9.69 30.49 23.31
N GLU A 101 -10.56 31.14 22.55
CA GLU A 101 -11.38 32.26 23.02
C GLU A 101 -12.29 31.86 24.20
N LEU A 102 -12.85 30.63 24.16
CA LEU A 102 -13.63 30.08 25.26
C LEU A 102 -12.76 29.80 26.48
N GLY A 103 -11.53 29.30 26.30
CA GLY A 103 -10.54 29.11 27.37
C GLY A 103 -10.29 30.39 28.17
N GLU A 104 -10.18 31.53 27.50
CA GLU A 104 -10.04 32.83 28.16
C GLU A 104 -11.26 33.17 29.03
N LYS A 105 -12.47 32.91 28.54
CA LYS A 105 -13.73 33.11 29.29
C LYS A 105 -13.84 32.17 30.49
N ILE A 106 -13.38 30.92 30.34
CA ILE A 106 -13.39 29.89 31.39
C ILE A 106 -12.47 30.26 32.57
N THR A 107 -11.44 31.07 32.32
CA THR A 107 -10.45 31.48 33.32
C THR A 107 -10.96 32.62 34.23
N THR A 108 -12.22 33.06 34.06
CA THR A 108 -12.83 34.04 34.95
C THR A 108 -13.21 33.42 36.30
N PRO A 109 -12.89 34.06 37.43
CA PRO A 109 -13.32 33.59 38.74
C PRO A 109 -14.85 33.63 38.87
N ASP A 110 -15.40 32.60 39.55
CA ASP A 110 -16.80 32.49 39.96
C ASP A 110 -17.83 32.36 38.82
N LEU A 111 -17.54 31.49 37.84
CA LEU A 111 -18.54 31.07 36.86
C LEU A 111 -19.74 30.41 37.55
N SER A 112 -20.93 30.95 37.33
CA SER A 112 -22.17 30.33 37.77
C SER A 112 -22.44 29.04 37.00
N ASP A 113 -23.27 28.16 37.55
CA ASP A 113 -23.64 26.90 36.88
C ASP A 113 -24.29 27.12 35.51
N GLU A 114 -25.05 28.21 35.37
CA GLU A 114 -25.65 28.60 34.09
C GLU A 114 -24.59 29.05 33.08
N GLN A 115 -23.57 29.79 33.52
CA GLN A 115 -22.45 30.17 32.65
C GLN A 115 -21.61 28.96 32.23
N LYS A 116 -21.34 28.02 33.15
CA LYS A 116 -20.66 26.76 32.83
C LYS A 116 -21.42 25.94 31.80
N LYS A 117 -22.74 25.80 31.99
CA LYS A 117 -23.61 25.09 31.05
C LYS A 117 -23.56 25.73 29.66
N LYS A 118 -23.66 27.05 29.59
CA LYS A 118 -23.56 27.79 28.32
C LYS A 118 -22.21 27.56 27.63
N LEU A 119 -21.10 27.62 28.36
CA LEU A 119 -19.77 27.34 27.82
C LEU A 119 -19.66 25.90 27.29
N ILE A 120 -20.20 24.92 28.02
CA ILE A 120 -20.25 23.52 27.58
C ILE A 120 -21.07 23.37 26.28
N GLU A 121 -22.21 24.04 26.17
CA GLU A 121 -23.03 24.03 24.95
C GLU A 121 -22.28 24.68 23.77
N GLU A 122 -21.58 25.80 24.00
CA GLU A 122 -20.76 26.46 22.96
C GLU A 122 -19.63 25.55 22.46
N VAL A 123 -18.92 24.85 23.36
CA VAL A 123 -17.88 23.87 22.99
C VAL A 123 -18.48 22.73 22.14
N LYS A 124 -19.63 22.19 22.54
CA LYS A 124 -20.29 21.09 21.82
C LYS A 124 -20.81 21.51 20.46
N GLU A 125 -21.35 22.72 20.31
CA GLU A 125 -21.79 23.22 19.01
C GLU A 125 -20.60 23.50 18.08
N ALA A 126 -19.48 24.03 18.60
CA ALA A 126 -18.25 24.20 17.82
C ALA A 126 -17.74 22.84 17.29
N GLN A 127 -17.74 21.81 18.14
CA GLN A 127 -17.39 20.44 17.74
C GLN A 127 -18.35 19.90 16.66
N ARG A 128 -19.65 20.09 16.86
CA ARG A 128 -20.67 19.62 15.92
C ARG A 128 -20.51 20.26 14.54
N LEU A 129 -20.13 21.54 14.48
CA LEU A 129 -19.89 22.24 13.23
C LEU A 129 -18.70 21.64 12.49
N VAL A 130 -17.52 21.53 13.13
CA VAL A 130 -16.32 20.96 12.48
C VAL A 130 -16.53 19.49 12.10
N ARG A 131 -17.30 18.74 12.89
CA ARG A 131 -17.67 17.37 12.57
C ARG A 131 -18.42 17.30 11.23
N LYS A 132 -19.49 18.07 11.10
CA LYS A 132 -20.34 18.07 9.89
C LYS A 132 -19.63 18.58 8.65
N THR A 133 -18.78 19.59 8.80
CA THR A 133 -18.16 20.26 7.64
C THR A 133 -16.89 19.56 7.17
N LEU A 134 -16.02 19.17 8.11
CA LEU A 134 -14.74 18.54 7.79
C LEU A 134 -14.76 17.03 8.02
N VAL A 135 -15.12 16.57 9.22
CA VAL A 135 -14.89 15.18 9.62
C VAL A 135 -15.75 14.22 8.81
N ASP A 136 -17.05 14.50 8.67
CA ASP A 136 -17.97 13.68 7.90
C ASP A 136 -17.57 13.61 6.41
N SER A 137 -16.88 14.64 5.90
CA SER A 137 -16.33 14.67 4.54
C SER A 137 -15.12 13.72 4.36
N ILE A 138 -14.45 13.30 5.45
CA ILE A 138 -13.35 12.32 5.41
C ILE A 138 -13.87 10.89 5.24
N LEU A 139 -15.06 10.59 5.78
CA LEU A 139 -15.62 9.23 5.82
C LEU A 139 -15.64 8.53 4.44
N PRO A 140 -16.10 9.15 3.34
CA PRO A 140 -16.13 8.49 2.04
C PRO A 140 -14.73 8.18 1.47
N ILE A 141 -13.67 8.74 2.04
CA ILE A 141 -12.29 8.57 1.59
C ILE A 141 -11.57 7.50 2.40
N ASN A 142 -11.65 7.58 3.73
CA ASN A 142 -10.99 6.65 4.62
C ASN A 142 -11.68 6.60 6.00
N ASP A 143 -12.30 5.46 6.31
CA ASP A 143 -13.03 5.20 7.56
C ASP A 143 -12.13 5.25 8.80
N GLU A 144 -10.89 4.76 8.69
CA GLU A 144 -9.95 4.73 9.81
C GLU A 144 -9.51 6.15 10.19
N LEU A 145 -9.12 6.96 9.20
CA LEU A 145 -8.78 8.36 9.38
C LEU A 145 -9.95 9.13 9.97
N HIS A 146 -11.16 8.93 9.44
CA HIS A 146 -12.38 9.49 10.01
C HIS A 146 -12.55 9.11 11.49
N SER A 147 -12.45 7.82 11.83
CA SER A 147 -12.59 7.33 13.21
C SER A 147 -11.55 7.94 14.15
N ARG A 148 -10.29 8.08 13.70
CA ARG A 148 -9.22 8.66 14.52
C ARG A 148 -9.43 10.15 14.75
N VAL A 149 -9.85 10.88 13.73
CA VAL A 149 -10.12 12.33 13.84
C VAL A 149 -11.32 12.57 14.76
N ILE A 150 -12.43 11.86 14.58
CA ILE A 150 -13.63 12.05 15.43
C ILE A 150 -13.34 11.68 16.89
N THR A 151 -12.66 10.56 17.14
CA THR A 151 -12.28 10.16 18.51
C THR A 151 -11.38 11.20 19.18
N GLY A 152 -10.42 11.78 18.46
CA GLY A 152 -9.56 12.84 19.01
C GLY A 152 -10.35 14.09 19.38
N LEU A 153 -11.32 14.49 18.55
CA LEU A 153 -12.19 15.63 18.85
C LEU A 153 -13.13 15.35 20.02
N ASP A 154 -13.73 14.16 20.09
CA ASP A 154 -14.59 13.74 21.20
C ASP A 154 -13.81 13.75 22.52
N GLN A 155 -12.60 13.17 22.54
CA GLN A 155 -11.73 13.17 23.72
C GLN A 155 -11.35 14.57 24.20
N LEU A 156 -11.07 15.49 23.27
CA LEU A 156 -10.80 16.89 23.61
C LEU A 156 -12.02 17.54 24.27
N VAL A 157 -13.19 17.40 23.65
CA VAL A 157 -14.43 18.03 24.11
C VAL A 157 -14.87 17.45 25.44
N ASP A 158 -14.77 16.13 25.63
CA ASP A 158 -15.02 15.49 26.91
C ASP A 158 -14.04 16.01 27.97
N GLY A 159 -12.75 16.14 27.64
CA GLY A 159 -11.75 16.71 28.54
C GLY A 159 -12.09 18.14 28.99
N ILE A 160 -12.43 19.01 28.05
CA ILE A 160 -12.80 20.40 28.31
C ILE A 160 -14.09 20.49 29.13
N THR A 161 -15.13 19.75 28.75
CA THR A 161 -16.43 19.81 29.42
C THR A 161 -16.36 19.24 30.83
N ASN A 162 -15.59 18.18 31.05
CA ASN A 162 -15.28 17.65 32.38
C ASN A 162 -14.50 18.66 33.23
N ALA A 163 -13.55 19.39 32.64
CA ALA A 163 -12.81 20.42 33.35
C ALA A 163 -13.73 21.57 33.79
N ILE A 164 -14.56 22.09 32.88
CA ILE A 164 -15.53 23.18 33.17
C ILE A 164 -16.53 22.78 34.26
N GLY A 165 -17.03 21.54 34.20
CA GLY A 165 -18.02 21.02 35.16
C GLY A 165 -17.45 20.60 36.51
N ASN A 166 -16.13 20.64 36.69
CA ASN A 166 -15.48 20.19 37.92
C ASN A 166 -15.13 21.36 38.85
N ASP A 167 -15.97 21.58 39.86
CA ASP A 167 -15.80 22.65 40.86
C ASP A 167 -14.51 22.53 41.69
N THR A 168 -13.89 21.34 41.73
CA THR A 168 -12.61 21.15 42.43
C THR A 168 -11.44 21.74 41.66
N LEU A 169 -11.57 21.89 40.33
CA LEU A 169 -10.58 22.53 39.48
C LEU A 169 -10.76 24.04 39.58
N LYS A 170 -9.80 24.72 40.22
CA LYS A 170 -9.76 26.18 40.28
C LYS A 170 -9.28 26.76 38.94
N LEU A 171 -10.13 26.68 37.91
CA LEU A 171 -9.82 27.15 36.56
C LEU A 171 -9.55 28.66 36.48
N SER A 172 -9.90 29.44 37.51
CA SER A 172 -9.47 30.83 37.64
C SER A 172 -7.95 30.99 37.82
N ASN A 173 -7.25 29.93 38.22
CA ASN A 173 -5.80 29.90 38.21
C ASN A 173 -5.30 29.63 36.80
N SER A 174 -4.56 30.57 36.22
CA SER A 174 -4.03 30.47 34.86
C SER A 174 -3.18 29.23 34.61
N THR A 175 -2.43 28.75 35.60
CA THR A 175 -1.61 27.53 35.46
C THR A 175 -2.49 26.28 35.39
N VAL A 176 -3.57 26.24 36.17
CA VAL A 176 -4.53 25.11 36.14
C VAL A 176 -5.34 25.16 34.86
N SER A 177 -5.85 26.34 34.45
CA SER A 177 -6.54 26.52 33.18
C SER A 177 -5.67 26.10 32.00
N GLU A 178 -4.42 26.54 31.97
CA GLU A 178 -3.48 26.15 30.91
C GLU A 178 -3.24 24.64 30.88
N ALA A 179 -3.11 23.99 32.04
CA ALA A 179 -2.87 22.54 32.09
C ALA A 179 -4.08 21.70 31.65
N TYR A 180 -5.30 22.12 31.98
CA TYR A 180 -6.52 21.33 31.75
C TYR A 180 -7.34 21.76 30.53
N ILE A 181 -7.09 22.95 29.99
CA ILE A 181 -7.78 23.50 28.81
C ILE A 181 -6.77 23.83 27.71
N GLY A 182 -5.80 24.72 27.99
CA GLY A 182 -4.87 25.23 26.99
C GLY A 182 -4.00 24.15 26.33
N GLN A 183 -3.30 23.35 27.13
CA GLN A 183 -2.44 22.26 26.66
C GLN A 183 -3.22 21.18 25.89
N PRO A 184 -4.37 20.67 26.39
CA PRO A 184 -5.21 19.74 25.62
C PRO A 184 -5.64 20.29 24.26
N ILE A 185 -6.03 21.56 24.18
CA ILE A 185 -6.38 22.22 22.90
C ILE A 185 -5.20 22.20 21.94
N GLN A 186 -4.01 22.60 22.40
CA GLN A 186 -2.81 22.63 21.55
C GLN A 186 -2.37 21.22 21.11
N ALA A 187 -2.38 20.26 22.04
CA ALA A 187 -2.03 18.88 21.75
C ALA A 187 -2.99 18.27 20.71
N SER A 188 -4.30 18.42 20.92
CA SER A 188 -5.31 17.97 19.96
C SER A 188 -5.13 18.64 18.60
N LYS A 189 -4.90 19.96 18.56
CA LYS A 189 -4.66 20.68 17.30
C LYS A 189 -3.50 20.08 16.52
N ARG A 190 -2.36 19.87 17.18
CA ARG A 190 -1.19 19.24 16.56
C ARG A 190 -1.51 17.82 16.09
N ASP A 191 -2.13 17.01 16.93
CA ASP A 191 -2.35 15.59 16.66
C ASP A 191 -3.34 15.41 15.50
N ILE A 192 -4.45 16.16 15.50
CA ILE A 192 -5.44 16.15 14.41
C ILE A 192 -4.83 16.66 13.10
N LEU A 193 -4.04 17.75 13.12
CA LEU A 193 -3.35 18.23 11.92
C LEU A 193 -2.35 17.19 11.40
N THR A 194 -1.67 16.48 12.29
CA THR A 194 -0.73 15.41 11.92
C THR A 194 -1.47 14.24 11.26
N LEU A 195 -2.65 13.87 11.76
CA LEU A 195 -3.48 12.84 11.12
C LEU A 195 -3.92 13.28 9.72
N ILE A 196 -4.47 14.50 9.62
CA ILE A 196 -5.03 15.03 8.39
C ILE A 196 -3.96 15.18 7.31
N TYR A 197 -2.86 15.87 7.61
CA TYR A 197 -1.79 16.11 6.63
C TYR A 197 -0.85 14.91 6.45
N GLY A 198 -0.87 13.96 7.39
CA GLY A 198 -0.08 12.74 7.33
C GLY A 198 -0.68 11.63 6.46
N TYR A 199 -1.93 11.77 6.02
CA TYR A 199 -2.61 10.79 5.18
C TYR A 199 -1.91 10.60 3.83
N ARG A 200 -1.75 9.34 3.38
CA ARG A 200 -0.97 8.99 2.18
C ARG A 200 -1.80 8.40 1.04
N GLY A 201 -3.12 8.33 1.17
CA GLY A 201 -3.99 7.75 0.14
C GLY A 201 -4.13 6.24 0.23
N ASP A 202 -3.65 5.65 1.34
CA ASP A 202 -3.75 4.24 1.72
C ASP A 202 -5.14 3.84 2.23
#